data_AF-A0A0G0PL38-F1
#
_entry.id   AF-A0A0G0PL38-F1
#
_cell.length_a   1.000
_cell.length_b   1.000
_cell.length_c   1.000
_cell.angle_alpha   90.00
_cell.angle_beta   90.00
_cell.angle_gamma   90.00
#
_symmetry.space_group_name_H-M   'P 1'
#
loop_
_entity.id
_entity.type
_entity.pdbx_description
1 polymer ?
#
loop_
_entity_poly.entity_id
_entity_poly.type
_entity_poly.pdbx_seq_one_letter_code
_entity_poly.pdbx_strand_id
1 'polypeptide(L)'
;MTVLYYIPPTNEIFEEVRTKAIDLWKAIDSDNDKYGYATSKISQIKDIGNVSDNLMYIVAMFDSGNQVKLIEKLSEEAKEAIEARLNEN
;
A
#
# COMPACT_ATOMS: atom_id res chain seq x y z
N MET A 1 8.62 11.78 11.53
CA MET A 1 8.71 10.72 10.51
C MET A 1 10.00 9.97 10.78
N THR A 2 9.90 8.64 10.81
CA THR A 2 11.01 7.72 11.16
C THR A 2 12.10 7.75 10.08
N VAL A 3 13.31 7.33 10.40
CA VAL A 3 14.38 7.18 9.39
C VAL A 3 13.99 6.10 8.36
N LEU A 4 13.26 5.08 8.81
CA LEU A 4 12.80 3.97 7.97
C LEU A 4 11.73 4.36 6.95
N TYR A 5 11.01 5.47 7.16
CA TYR A 5 9.92 5.89 6.26
C TYR A 5 10.38 6.04 4.80
N TYR A 6 11.60 6.54 4.59
CA TYR A 6 12.19 6.76 3.27
C TYR A 6 13.10 5.62 2.81
N ILE A 7 13.15 4.51 3.56
CA ILE A 7 13.98 3.35 3.22
C ILE A 7 13.05 2.26 2.65
N PRO A 8 13.33 1.76 1.43
CA PRO A 8 12.52 0.70 0.83
C PRO A 8 12.63 -0.60 1.65
N PRO A 9 11.55 -1.39 1.80
CA PRO A 9 11.61 -2.72 2.43
C PRO A 9 12.27 -3.73 1.48
N THR A 10 12.20 -5.01 1.81
CA THR A 10 12.52 -6.08 0.85
C THR A 10 11.56 -6.04 -0.34
N ASN A 11 12.00 -6.52 -1.51
CA ASN A 11 11.14 -6.58 -2.69
C ASN A 11 9.90 -7.44 -2.44
N GLU A 12 10.01 -8.53 -1.69
CA GLU A 12 8.88 -9.41 -1.36
C GLU A 12 7.77 -8.66 -0.62
N ILE A 13 8.13 -7.90 0.42
CA ILE A 13 7.17 -7.09 1.20
C ILE A 13 6.54 -6.00 0.32
N PHE A 14 7.36 -5.32 -0.50
CA PHE A 14 6.85 -4.27 -1.39
C PHE A 14 5.86 -4.82 -2.42
N GLU A 15 6.21 -5.94 -3.06
CA GLU A 15 5.38 -6.62 -4.05
C GLU A 15 4.07 -7.12 -3.44
N GLU A 16 4.12 -7.67 -2.23
CA GLU A 16 2.94 -8.08 -1.49
C GLU A 16 2.00 -6.89 -1.24
N VAL A 17 2.51 -5.81 -0.63
CA VAL A 17 1.70 -4.63 -0.31
C VAL A 17 1.11 -4.01 -1.57
N ARG A 18 1.90 -3.89 -2.65
CA ARG A 18 1.41 -3.38 -3.94
C ARG A 18 0.30 -4.25 -4.51
N THR A 19 0.48 -5.56 -4.52
CA THR A 19 -0.51 -6.51 -5.05
C THR A 19 -1.81 -6.43 -4.25
N LYS A 20 -1.74 -6.46 -2.91
CA LYS A 20 -2.92 -6.35 -2.04
C LYS A 20 -3.60 -4.99 -2.13
N ALA A 21 -2.84 -3.92 -2.33
CA ALA A 21 -3.40 -2.58 -2.58
C ALA A 21 -4.18 -2.52 -3.90
N ILE A 22 -3.65 -3.10 -4.97
CA ILE A 22 -4.34 -3.20 -6.27
C ILE A 22 -5.64 -4.01 -6.13
N ASP A 23 -5.59 -5.13 -5.41
CA ASP A 23 -6.78 -5.96 -5.15
C ASP A 23 -7.82 -5.20 -4.31
N LEU A 24 -7.38 -4.43 -3.32
CA LEU A 24 -8.27 -3.60 -2.51
C LEU A 24 -8.92 -2.48 -3.35
N TRP A 25 -8.19 -1.83 -4.25
CA TRP A 25 -8.77 -0.84 -5.16
C TRP A 25 -9.87 -1.45 -6.03
N LYS A 26 -9.65 -2.65 -6.57
CA LYS A 26 -10.67 -3.37 -7.34
C LYS A 26 -11.89 -3.74 -6.50
N ALA A 27 -11.70 -4.03 -5.21
CA ALA A 27 -12.79 -4.43 -4.31
C ALA A 27 -13.60 -3.24 -3.78
N ILE A 28 -13.00 -2.06 -3.61
CA ILE A 28 -13.69 -0.85 -3.14
C ILE A 28 -14.65 -0.32 -4.20
N ASP A 29 -14.30 -0.46 -5.48
CA ASP A 29 -15.11 0.05 -6.59
C ASP A 29 -16.26 -0.90 -6.93
N SER A 30 -17.33 -0.79 -6.14
CA SER A 30 -18.55 -1.62 -6.27
C SER A 30 -19.35 -1.37 -7.54
N ASP A 31 -19.07 -0.27 -8.26
CA ASP A 31 -19.79 0.15 -9.47
C ASP A 31 -19.04 -0.23 -10.76
N ASN A 32 -18.14 -1.22 -10.69
CA ASN A 32 -17.35 -1.69 -11.83
C ASN A 32 -16.53 -0.57 -12.49
N ASP A 33 -15.91 0.30 -11.68
CA ASP A 33 -15.06 1.40 -12.15
C ASP A 33 -15.76 2.36 -13.11
N LYS A 34 -17.08 2.55 -12.91
CA LYS A 34 -17.93 3.43 -13.73
C LYS A 34 -17.36 4.85 -13.91
N TYR A 35 -16.60 5.34 -12.94
CA TYR A 35 -15.97 6.66 -12.97
C TYR A 35 -14.44 6.63 -13.12
N GLY A 36 -13.83 5.47 -13.35
CA GLY A 36 -12.38 5.34 -13.57
C GLY A 36 -11.51 5.55 -12.33
N TYR A 37 -12.11 5.61 -11.13
CA TYR A 37 -11.39 5.98 -9.91
C TYR A 37 -10.40 4.90 -9.49
N ALA A 38 -10.83 3.64 -9.42
CA ALA A 38 -9.93 2.54 -9.12
C ALA A 38 -8.89 2.36 -10.23
N THR A 39 -9.26 2.49 -11.52
CA THR A 39 -8.30 2.37 -12.64
C THR A 39 -7.20 3.43 -12.55
N SER A 40 -7.54 4.67 -12.21
CA SER A 40 -6.56 5.76 -12.06
C SER A 40 -5.58 5.48 -10.91
N LYS A 41 -6.09 5.01 -9.76
CA LYS A 41 -5.25 4.71 -8.58
C LYS A 41 -4.35 3.50 -8.82
N ILE A 42 -4.88 2.43 -9.42
CA ILE A 42 -4.09 1.26 -9.81
C ILE A 42 -2.99 1.65 -10.80
N SER A 43 -3.30 2.50 -11.78
CA SER A 43 -2.31 2.94 -12.77
C SER A 43 -1.16 3.74 -12.17
N GLN A 44 -1.38 4.45 -11.05
CA GLN A 44 -0.33 5.18 -10.33
C GLN A 44 0.66 4.24 -9.63
N ILE A 45 0.21 3.07 -9.19
CA ILE A 45 1.05 2.16 -8.40
C ILE A 45 1.49 0.90 -9.14
N LYS A 46 0.83 0.47 -10.22
CA LYS A 46 1.15 -0.83 -10.85
C LYS A 46 2.60 -0.97 -11.34
N ASP A 47 3.21 0.14 -11.78
CA ASP A 47 4.56 0.19 -12.34
C ASP A 47 5.56 0.84 -11.37
N ILE A 48 5.14 1.12 -10.13
CA ILE A 48 6.01 1.76 -9.14
C ILE A 48 7.03 0.75 -8.59
N GLY A 49 8.30 1.13 -8.60
CA GLY A 49 9.41 0.32 -8.11
C GLY A 49 9.59 0.44 -6.59
N ASN A 50 10.25 -0.55 -5.99
CA ASN A 50 10.61 -0.56 -4.57
C ASN A 50 11.78 0.40 -4.29
N VAL A 51 11.51 1.70 -4.24
CA VAL A 51 12.49 2.74 -3.98
C VAL A 51 11.93 3.77 -3.00
N SER A 52 12.80 4.33 -2.14
CA SER A 52 12.44 5.40 -1.20
C SER A 52 11.21 5.04 -0.34
N ASP A 53 10.25 5.96 -0.27
CA ASP A 53 8.99 5.94 0.44
C ASP A 53 7.85 5.33 -0.37
N ASN A 54 8.11 4.70 -1.52
CA ASN A 54 7.04 4.18 -2.38
C ASN A 54 6.14 3.15 -1.68
N LEU A 55 6.67 2.40 -0.69
CA LEU A 55 5.85 1.55 0.15
C LEU A 55 4.80 2.37 0.90
N MET A 56 5.24 3.44 1.57
CA MET A 56 4.37 4.30 2.36
C MET A 56 3.46 5.15 1.49
N TYR A 57 3.90 5.53 0.29
CA TYR A 57 3.04 6.15 -0.72
C TYR A 57 1.84 5.26 -1.06
N ILE A 58 2.06 3.97 -1.33
CA ILE A 58 0.96 3.01 -1.61
C ILE A 58 -0.03 2.95 -0.44
N VAL A 59 0.47 2.83 0.79
CA VAL A 59 -0.37 2.74 2.01
C VAL A 59 -1.16 4.05 2.23
N ALA A 60 -0.50 5.20 2.06
CA ALA A 60 -1.09 6.51 2.30
C ALA A 60 -2.17 6.92 1.28
N MET A 61 -2.30 6.22 0.15
CA MET A 61 -3.38 6.46 -0.81
C MET A 61 -4.77 6.10 -0.28
N PHE A 62 -4.85 5.28 0.77
CA PHE A 62 -6.10 4.85 1.39
C PHE A 62 -6.44 5.73 2.61
N ASP A 63 -7.74 5.96 2.82
CA ASP A 63 -8.24 6.49 4.10
C ASP A 63 -8.03 5.47 5.23
N SER A 64 -8.19 5.91 6.50
CA SER A 64 -7.93 5.06 7.67
C SER A 64 -8.74 3.76 7.69
N GLY A 65 -9.99 3.77 7.21
CA GLY A 65 -10.83 2.57 7.16
C GLY A 65 -10.32 1.56 6.13
N ASN A 66 -9.86 2.04 4.99
CA ASN A 66 -9.30 1.20 3.94
C ASN A 66 -7.84 0.80 4.21
N GLN A 67 -7.08 1.59 4.96
CA GLN A 67 -5.77 1.20 5.48
C GLN A 67 -5.89 -0.04 6.38
N VAL A 68 -6.87 -0.07 7.30
CA VAL A 68 -7.11 -1.26 8.15
C VAL A 68 -7.40 -2.49 7.29
N LYS A 69 -8.28 -2.37 6.29
CA LYS A 69 -8.58 -3.48 5.36
C LYS A 69 -7.39 -3.94 4.54
N LEU A 70 -6.46 -3.04 4.20
CA LEU A 70 -5.21 -3.39 3.54
C LEU A 70 -4.33 -4.20 4.51
N ILE A 71 -4.07 -3.66 5.70
CA ILE A 71 -3.27 -4.30 6.75
C ILE A 71 -3.79 -5.70 7.09
N GLU A 72 -5.11 -5.90 7.22
CA GLU A 72 -5.73 -7.21 7.48
C GLU A 72 -5.44 -8.28 6.40
N LYS A 73 -5.05 -7.87 5.19
CA LYS A 73 -4.75 -8.77 4.05
C LYS A 73 -3.26 -9.10 3.91
N LEU A 74 -2.41 -8.49 4.72
CA LEU A 74 -0.96 -8.64 4.66
C LEU A 74 -0.48 -9.77 5.58
N SER A 75 0.69 -10.31 5.25
CA SER A 75 1.53 -11.11 6.12
C SER A 75 1.95 -10.33 7.37
N GLU A 76 2.29 -11.03 8.45
CA GLU A 76 2.77 -10.37 9.67
C GLU A 76 4.06 -9.58 9.39
N GLU A 77 4.95 -10.11 8.56
CA GLU A 77 6.20 -9.46 8.18
C GLU A 77 5.95 -8.12 7.44
N ALA A 78 4.95 -8.08 6.55
CA ALA A 78 4.59 -6.85 5.86
C ALA A 78 3.91 -5.83 6.79
N LYS A 79 3.12 -6.30 7.78
CA LYS A 79 2.54 -5.42 8.82
C LYS A 79 3.62 -4.80 9.69
N GLU A 80 4.55 -5.60 10.20
CA GLU A 80 5.69 -5.15 11.00
C GLU A 80 6.54 -4.14 10.22
N ALA A 81 6.77 -4.38 8.93
CA ALA A 81 7.52 -3.46 8.08
C ALA A 81 6.81 -2.10 7.90
N ILE A 82 5.48 -2.06 7.83
CA ILE A 82 4.72 -0.80 7.80
C ILE A 82 4.74 -0.15 9.18
N GLU A 83 4.55 -0.91 10.25
CA GLU A 83 4.53 -0.41 11.62
C GLU A 83 5.87 0.24 11.99
N ALA A 84 6.99 -0.42 11.70
CA ALA A 84 8.34 0.12 11.95
C ALA A 84 8.60 1.45 11.20
N ARG A 85 7.90 1.70 10.08
CA ARG A 85 8.00 2.97 9.34
C ARG A 85 7.11 4.06 9.92
N LEU A 86 6.04 3.70 10.61
CA LEU A 86 5.13 4.63 11.28
C LEU A 86 5.58 4.97 12.70
N ASN A 87 6.21 4.02 13.39
CA ASN A 87 6.58 4.11 14.80
C ASN A 87 8.11 4.02 14.96
N GLU A 88 8.73 5.13 15.38
CA GLU A 88 9.97 5.13 16.16
C GLU A 88 9.61 5.80 17.50
N ASN A 89 9.67 5.02 18.59
CA ASN A 89 9.89 5.52 19.94
C ASN A 89 11.06 4.74 20.52
#